data_AF-A0A919Z9A5-F1
#
_entry.id   AF-A0A919Z9A5-F1
#
_cell.length_a   1.000
_cell.length_b   1.000
_cell.length_c   1.000
_cell.angle_alpha   90.00
_cell.angle_beta   90.00
_cell.angle_gamma   90.00
#
_symmetry.space_group_name_H-M   'P 1'
#
loop_
_entity.id
_entity.type
_entity.pdbx_description
1 polymer ?
#
loop_
_entity_poly.entity_id
_entity_poly.type
_entity_poly.pdbx_seq_one_letter_code
_entity_poly.pdbx_strand_id
1 'polypeptide(L)'
;MGKAQIEVVPLKERKYVGIAVTSPLKDVNGIGEARQQFMDRIGEIQGKVDETTYVCVHYANEVLFTYLYCMEVMDHRSAPDGMIGFEVPANRYVKVQANGDEPYGLIEQFLRDNGMQSHAGSVSFEVFRFGQEESKYQAEILVPLADKPIRDGGRQAMLGKWVAAGSCCEVHEWGEGNRVVKWFHPGISLKGIQAEYNNSIAVWEGGLPAPRPYEMITWEGRPGIVYEKVTGKTLVEQLFANLYAFREMGDELRKCARVLHEIHRTAVPGIVADQKNQLKAIIGRPAEFTEEELTGIHAYIDRLPAKRQLCHGDTNPGNLIIRDTDGKAIMIDWRHASLGNPAADVAEVCVMIEYAILPPDTPAEVVQFFQASRQAAYRVFLGEYCQLSGMTEEEIRAWYVPMAARSSASGALPQEQVANLAAMIRSRLAG
;
A
#
# COMPACT_ATOMS: atom_id res chain seq x y z
N MET A 1 33.33 12.65 36.06
CA MET A 1 32.52 12.83 34.83
C MET A 1 31.11 12.37 35.13
N GLY A 2 30.12 13.25 34.95
CA GLY A 2 28.71 12.96 35.26
C GLY A 2 28.09 12.07 34.19
N LYS A 3 27.10 11.27 34.57
CA LYS A 3 26.30 10.46 33.62
C LYS A 3 25.68 11.34 32.55
N ALA A 4 25.56 10.83 31.32
CA ALA A 4 24.78 11.48 30.27
C ALA A 4 23.37 11.81 30.76
N GLN A 5 22.90 13.02 30.50
CA GLN A 5 21.55 13.45 30.81
C GLN A 5 20.68 13.28 29.56
N ILE A 6 19.58 12.55 29.71
CA ILE A 6 18.59 12.30 28.65
C ILE A 6 17.27 12.90 29.11
N GLU A 7 16.68 13.78 28.31
CA GLU A 7 15.38 14.40 28.60
C GLU A 7 14.53 14.58 27.35
N VAL A 8 13.21 14.71 27.54
CA VAL A 8 12.28 15.04 26.45
C VAL A 8 11.99 16.53 26.47
N VAL A 9 12.30 17.23 25.38
CA VAL A 9 12.14 18.69 25.26
C VAL A 9 11.17 19.05 24.12
N PRO A 10 10.23 19.99 24.33
CA PRO A 10 9.45 20.56 23.25
C PRO A 10 10.26 21.64 22.53
N LEU A 11 10.36 21.55 21.21
CA LEU A 11 10.87 22.62 20.37
C LEU A 11 9.72 23.25 19.59
N LYS A 12 9.71 24.58 19.55
CA LYS A 12 8.85 25.33 18.62
C LYS A 12 9.36 25.16 17.19
N GLU A 13 8.59 25.65 16.24
CA GLU A 13 9.04 25.81 14.86
C GLU A 13 10.37 26.59 14.85
N ARG A 14 11.32 26.10 14.05
CA ARG A 14 12.64 26.71 13.86
C ARG A 14 12.96 26.81 12.39
N LYS A 15 13.69 27.85 12.02
CA LYS A 15 14.08 28.13 10.65
C LYS A 15 15.58 28.11 10.56
N TYR A 16 16.10 27.56 9.47
CA TYR A 16 17.51 27.33 9.30
C TYR A 16 17.96 27.78 7.92
N VAL A 17 19.19 28.26 7.85
CA VAL A 17 19.91 28.52 6.61
C VAL A 17 21.27 27.86 6.69
N GLY A 18 21.67 27.13 5.65
CA GLY A 18 22.89 26.33 5.69
C GLY A 18 23.39 25.82 4.35
N ILE A 19 24.49 25.08 4.41
CA ILE A 19 25.09 24.40 3.26
C ILE A 19 24.89 22.90 3.42
N ALA A 20 24.35 22.29 2.37
CA ALA A 20 24.08 20.85 2.29
C ALA A 20 25.14 20.13 1.47
N VAL A 21 25.42 18.89 1.86
CA VAL A 21 26.09 17.90 1.03
C VAL A 21 25.20 16.67 0.92
N THR A 22 25.07 16.14 -0.29
CA THR A 22 24.39 14.87 -0.56
C THR A 22 25.36 13.91 -1.23
N SER A 23 25.47 12.71 -0.69
CA SER A 23 26.31 11.63 -1.22
C SER A 23 25.55 10.30 -1.19
N PRO A 24 26.02 9.26 -1.90
CA PRO A 24 25.51 7.90 -1.71
C PRO A 24 25.66 7.45 -0.24
N LEU A 25 24.65 6.78 0.33
CA LEU A 25 24.72 6.32 1.72
C LEU A 25 25.87 5.32 1.94
N LYS A 26 26.20 4.52 0.92
CA LYS A 26 27.27 3.52 0.98
C LYS A 26 28.67 4.11 0.82
N ASP A 27 28.78 5.38 0.44
CA ASP A 27 30.06 6.07 0.20
C ASP A 27 29.90 7.56 0.58
N VAL A 28 29.90 7.82 1.89
CA VAL A 28 29.69 9.16 2.42
C VAL A 28 30.94 10.01 2.23
N ASN A 29 30.82 11.08 1.44
CA ASN A 29 31.91 11.98 1.08
C ASN A 29 31.44 13.46 1.07
N GLY A 30 32.37 14.41 0.94
CA GLY A 30 32.07 15.84 0.80
C GLY A 30 31.68 16.59 2.10
N ILE A 31 31.50 15.90 3.23
CA ILE A 31 31.17 16.53 4.53
C ILE A 31 32.21 17.60 4.94
N GLY A 32 33.49 17.30 4.79
CA GLY A 32 34.57 18.24 5.14
C GLY A 32 34.59 19.50 4.25
N GLU A 33 34.27 19.35 2.97
CA GLU A 33 34.17 20.48 2.04
C GLU A 33 32.97 21.37 2.35
N ALA A 34 31.80 20.75 2.60
CA ALA A 34 30.60 21.48 3.01
C ALA A 34 30.80 22.23 4.32
N ARG A 35 31.52 21.62 5.28
CA ARG A 35 31.92 22.28 6.53
C ARG A 35 32.78 23.51 6.25
N GLN A 36 33.82 23.38 5.42
CA GLN A 36 34.72 24.49 5.12
C GLN A 36 33.96 25.64 4.45
N GLN A 37 33.14 25.34 3.44
CA GLN A 37 32.30 26.34 2.78
C GLN A 37 31.34 27.02 3.76
N PHE A 38 30.75 26.26 4.70
CA PHE A 38 29.86 26.83 5.70
C PHE A 38 30.60 27.80 6.62
N MET A 39 31.77 27.40 7.12
CA MET A 39 32.59 28.24 8.01
C MET A 39 33.06 29.53 7.32
N ASP A 40 33.45 29.45 6.05
CA ASP A 40 33.91 30.62 5.28
C ASP A 40 32.78 31.61 4.98
N ARG A 41 31.54 31.11 4.86
CA ARG A 41 30.38 31.88 4.41
C ARG A 41 29.35 32.18 5.49
N ILE A 42 29.57 31.74 6.74
CA ILE A 42 28.64 31.97 7.85
C ILE A 42 28.32 33.47 8.08
N GLY A 43 29.26 34.36 7.75
CA GLY A 43 29.08 35.81 7.81
C GLY A 43 27.99 36.34 6.87
N GLU A 44 27.67 35.62 5.80
CA GLU A 44 26.63 36.01 4.84
C GLU A 44 25.22 35.82 5.41
N ILE A 45 25.03 34.84 6.31
CA ILE A 45 23.71 34.49 6.88
C ILE A 45 23.21 35.61 7.80
N GLN A 46 22.07 36.22 7.49
CA GLN A 46 21.48 37.29 8.30
C GLN A 46 20.45 36.76 9.31
N GLY A 47 20.19 37.52 10.38
CA GLY A 47 19.10 37.24 11.32
C GLY A 47 19.28 35.98 12.16
N LYS A 48 20.52 35.63 12.53
CA LYS A 48 20.88 34.48 13.37
C LYS A 48 20.22 34.59 14.75
N VAL A 49 19.69 33.47 15.26
CA VAL A 49 19.04 33.40 16.58
C VAL A 49 20.06 33.20 17.71
N ASP A 50 21.09 32.39 17.44
CA ASP A 50 22.23 32.15 18.33
C ASP A 50 23.51 32.19 17.49
N GLU A 51 24.52 32.93 17.94
CA GLU A 51 25.83 33.04 17.27
C GLU A 51 26.92 32.23 17.97
N THR A 52 26.59 31.55 19.08
CA THR A 52 27.53 30.73 19.85
C THR A 52 27.54 29.26 19.42
N THR A 53 26.49 28.83 18.72
CA THR A 53 26.32 27.46 18.22
C THR A 53 25.98 27.42 16.73
N TYR A 54 26.26 26.28 16.11
CA TYR A 54 25.71 25.90 14.81
C TYR A 54 25.07 24.53 14.92
N VAL A 55 24.18 24.24 13.98
CA VAL A 55 23.36 23.04 13.99
C VAL A 55 23.63 22.24 12.73
N CYS A 56 23.97 20.97 12.90
CA CYS A 56 23.98 20.03 11.81
C CYS A 56 22.67 19.22 11.81
N VAL A 57 22.08 19.06 10.64
CA VAL A 57 20.95 18.15 10.44
C VAL A 57 21.31 17.10 9.41
N HIS A 58 20.79 15.90 9.59
CA HIS A 58 21.00 14.81 8.65
C HIS A 58 19.71 14.09 8.30
N TYR A 59 19.65 13.61 7.06
CA TYR A 59 18.58 12.78 6.52
C TYR A 59 19.17 11.72 5.61
N ALA A 60 18.70 10.48 5.75
CA ALA A 60 19.18 9.36 4.96
C ALA A 60 18.02 8.45 4.52
N ASN A 61 18.13 7.89 3.32
CA ASN A 61 17.32 6.77 2.86
C ASN A 61 18.23 5.64 2.37
N GLU A 62 17.67 4.57 1.79
CA GLU A 62 18.45 3.41 1.34
C GLU A 62 19.49 3.70 0.24
N VAL A 63 19.44 4.89 -0.38
CA VAL A 63 20.29 5.29 -1.51
C VAL A 63 21.19 6.48 -1.16
N LEU A 64 20.63 7.52 -0.55
CA LEU A 64 21.25 8.83 -0.38
C LEU A 64 21.37 9.21 1.10
N PHE A 65 22.47 9.87 1.44
CA PHE A 65 22.72 10.53 2.70
C PHE A 65 22.89 12.02 2.45
N THR A 66 22.20 12.85 3.22
CA THR A 66 22.35 14.31 3.18
C THR A 66 22.70 14.83 4.57
N TYR A 67 23.72 15.67 4.64
CA TYR A 67 24.17 16.35 5.85
C TYR A 67 24.22 17.86 5.60
N LEU A 68 23.69 18.66 6.52
CA LEU A 68 23.62 20.11 6.36
C LEU A 68 24.23 20.81 7.57
N TYR A 69 25.13 21.77 7.32
CA TYR A 69 25.64 22.69 8.34
C TYR A 69 24.82 23.98 8.30
N CYS A 70 24.18 24.35 9.42
CA CYS A 70 23.18 25.40 9.45
C CYS A 70 23.34 26.35 10.63
N MET A 71 22.81 27.56 10.44
CA MET A 71 22.48 28.50 11.52
C MET A 71 20.97 28.56 11.70
N GLU A 72 20.49 28.62 12.95
CA GLU A 72 19.10 28.98 13.24
C GLU A 72 18.91 30.47 12.94
N VAL A 73 17.85 30.81 12.21
CA VAL A 73 17.55 32.18 11.76
C VAL A 73 16.10 32.55 12.05
N MET A 74 15.81 33.85 12.12
CA MET A 74 14.43 34.35 12.26
C MET A 74 13.59 34.19 10.99
N ASP A 75 14.22 34.23 9.80
CA ASP A 75 13.60 34.05 8.48
C ASP A 75 14.57 33.35 7.52
N HIS A 76 14.11 32.27 6.87
CA HIS A 76 14.92 31.47 5.95
C HIS A 76 14.83 31.91 4.48
N ARG A 77 13.86 32.77 4.13
CA ARG A 77 13.54 33.11 2.72
C ARG A 77 14.62 33.97 2.04
N SER A 78 15.54 34.53 2.82
CA SER A 78 16.67 35.34 2.33
C SER A 78 17.99 34.56 2.39
N ALA A 79 17.95 33.23 2.21
CA ALA A 79 19.15 32.41 2.16
C ALA A 79 20.10 32.90 1.05
N PRO A 80 21.41 33.09 1.33
CA PRO A 80 22.38 33.46 0.31
C PRO A 80 22.45 32.44 -0.83
N ASP A 81 22.87 32.88 -2.02
CA ASP A 81 23.01 32.01 -3.18
C ASP A 81 23.93 30.81 -2.88
N GLY A 82 23.46 29.61 -3.20
CA GLY A 82 24.16 28.35 -2.90
C GLY A 82 23.95 27.83 -1.46
N MET A 83 23.13 28.50 -0.64
CA MET A 83 22.64 27.97 0.63
C MET A 83 21.17 27.56 0.52
N ILE A 84 20.75 26.65 1.39
CA ILE A 84 19.35 26.24 1.51
C ILE A 84 18.73 26.87 2.77
N GLY A 85 17.57 27.49 2.59
CA GLY A 85 16.70 27.92 3.68
C GLY A 85 15.55 26.94 3.86
N PHE A 86 15.30 26.51 5.09
CA PHE A 86 14.21 25.58 5.39
C PHE A 86 13.62 25.82 6.79
N GLU A 87 12.46 25.21 7.02
CA GLU A 87 11.74 25.27 8.27
C GLU A 87 11.54 23.86 8.82
N VAL A 88 11.77 23.71 10.12
CA VAL A 88 11.46 22.50 10.87
C VAL A 88 10.25 22.80 11.75
N PRO A 89 9.11 22.13 11.54
CA PRO A 89 7.92 22.31 12.35
C PRO A 89 8.16 22.03 13.84
N ALA A 90 7.31 22.60 14.70
CA ALA A 90 7.34 22.31 16.14
C ALA A 90 7.18 20.81 16.40
N ASN A 91 8.03 20.24 17.26
CA ASN A 91 7.97 18.84 17.64
C ASN A 91 8.65 18.62 19.01
N ARG A 92 8.43 17.46 19.63
CA ARG A 92 9.17 17.02 20.82
C ARG A 92 10.41 16.25 20.40
N TYR A 93 11.48 16.33 21.17
CA TYR A 93 12.74 15.67 20.89
C TYR A 93 13.24 14.96 22.14
N VAL A 94 13.87 13.80 21.96
CA VAL A 94 14.78 13.27 22.99
C VAL A 94 16.10 14.01 22.82
N LYS A 95 16.50 14.73 23.87
CA LYS A 95 17.76 15.46 23.93
C LYS A 95 18.74 14.68 24.78
N VAL A 96 19.95 14.50 24.26
CA VAL A 96 21.09 13.91 24.98
C VAL A 96 22.28 14.84 24.86
N GLN A 97 22.87 15.16 26.01
CA GLN A 97 24.19 15.77 26.04
C GLN A 97 25.23 14.65 26.16
N ALA A 98 25.94 14.40 25.07
CA ALA A 98 26.97 13.38 25.02
C ALA A 98 28.18 13.84 25.86
N ASN A 99 28.54 13.05 26.86
CA ASN A 99 29.70 13.30 27.73
C ASN A 99 30.79 12.22 27.50
N GLY A 100 31.03 11.88 26.23
CA GLY A 100 31.95 10.79 25.82
C GLY A 100 31.29 9.46 25.48
N ASP A 101 30.00 9.28 25.79
CA ASP A 101 29.22 8.09 25.43
C ASP A 101 28.64 8.17 24.00
N GLU A 102 28.34 7.04 23.36
CA GLU A 102 27.70 7.00 22.03
C GLU A 102 26.24 7.48 22.16
N PRO A 103 25.90 8.68 21.63
CA PRO A 103 24.64 9.32 21.97
C PRO A 103 23.43 8.70 21.30
N TYR A 104 23.57 8.12 20.10
CA TYR A 104 22.45 7.49 19.40
C TYR A 104 22.05 6.18 20.08
N GLY A 105 23.02 5.38 20.55
CA GLY A 105 22.78 4.18 21.34
C GLY A 105 22.09 4.47 22.66
N LEU A 106 22.45 5.58 23.33
CA LEU A 106 21.76 6.05 24.53
C LEU A 106 20.32 6.47 24.25
N ILE A 107 20.08 7.19 23.15
CA ILE A 107 18.74 7.59 22.72
C ILE A 107 17.91 6.36 22.35
N GLU A 108 18.45 5.43 21.58
CA GLU A 108 17.77 4.20 21.21
C GLU A 108 17.37 3.39 22.43
N GLN A 109 18.26 3.26 23.41
CA GLN A 109 17.96 2.56 24.67
C GLN A 109 16.86 3.28 25.44
N PHE A 110 16.95 4.61 25.57
CA PHE A 110 15.92 5.42 26.24
C PHE A 110 14.55 5.31 25.55
N LEU A 111 14.52 5.33 24.21
CA LEU A 111 13.32 5.16 23.41
C LEU A 111 12.70 3.78 23.66
N ARG A 112 13.50 2.71 23.63
CA ARG A 112 13.06 1.34 23.95
C ARG A 112 12.49 1.23 25.36
N ASP A 113 13.23 1.71 26.36
CA ASP A 113 12.87 1.59 27.78
C ASP A 113 11.59 2.37 28.14
N ASN A 114 11.25 3.39 27.36
CA ASN A 114 10.08 4.24 27.60
C ASN A 114 8.94 4.06 26.56
N GLY A 115 9.04 3.07 25.67
CA GLY A 115 8.01 2.83 24.63
C GLY A 115 7.80 4.02 23.69
N MET A 116 8.88 4.73 23.38
CA MET A 116 8.89 5.89 22.48
C MET A 116 9.56 5.52 21.15
N GLN A 117 9.21 6.24 20.08
CA GLN A 117 9.78 6.06 18.75
C GLN A 117 10.24 7.40 18.19
N SER A 118 11.28 7.38 17.35
CA SER A 118 11.72 8.55 16.61
C SER A 118 10.81 8.81 15.40
N HIS A 119 10.65 10.07 15.02
CA HIS A 119 9.87 10.47 13.85
C HIS A 119 10.74 10.38 12.59
N ALA A 120 10.67 9.27 11.86
CA ALA A 120 11.51 9.01 10.68
C ALA A 120 11.40 10.05 9.55
N GLY A 121 10.27 10.74 9.43
CA GLY A 121 10.07 11.84 8.45
C GLY A 121 10.51 13.23 8.93
N SER A 122 11.17 13.33 10.08
CA SER A 122 11.66 14.59 10.67
C SER A 122 13.19 14.52 10.79
N VAL A 123 13.85 15.66 10.98
CA VAL A 123 15.31 15.73 11.07
C VAL A 123 15.81 15.60 12.51
N SER A 124 16.95 14.92 12.68
CA SER A 124 17.72 14.96 13.93
C SER A 124 18.67 16.15 13.92
N PHE A 125 18.90 16.74 15.09
CA PHE A 125 19.84 17.85 15.27
C PHE A 125 21.10 17.38 16.01
N GLU A 126 22.25 17.84 15.54
CA GLU A 126 23.53 17.80 16.22
C GLU A 126 23.98 19.24 16.45
N VAL A 127 23.97 19.70 17.69
CA VAL A 127 24.28 21.09 18.03
C VAL A 127 25.71 21.18 18.55
N PHE A 128 26.51 22.02 17.89
CA PHE A 128 27.93 22.21 18.18
C PHE A 128 28.21 23.65 18.61
N ARG A 129 29.17 23.83 19.52
CA ARG A 129 29.64 25.16 19.95
C ARG A 129 30.87 25.57 19.15
N PHE A 130 30.89 26.82 18.71
CA PHE A 130 32.08 27.37 18.07
C PHE A 130 33.28 27.34 19.04
N GLY A 131 34.45 27.01 18.49
CA GLY A 131 35.70 26.92 19.26
C GLY A 131 35.87 25.65 20.10
N GLN A 132 34.93 24.69 20.02
CA GLN A 132 35.08 23.36 20.62
C GLN A 132 35.33 22.29 19.54
N GLU A 133 35.76 21.11 19.97
CA GLU A 133 35.97 19.97 19.08
C GLU A 133 34.63 19.50 18.50
N GLU A 134 34.54 19.40 17.17
CA GLU A 134 33.35 18.94 16.49
C GLU A 134 33.27 17.41 16.56
N SER A 135 32.65 16.91 17.62
CA SER A 135 32.49 15.49 17.87
C SER A 135 31.11 15.19 18.40
N LYS A 136 30.41 14.21 17.80
CA LYS A 136 29.09 13.77 18.30
C LYS A 136 29.13 13.32 19.76
N TYR A 137 30.30 12.90 20.25
CA TYR A 137 30.53 12.50 21.65
C TYR A 137 30.59 13.69 22.62
N GLN A 138 30.63 14.93 22.12
CA GLN A 138 30.62 16.18 22.88
C GLN A 138 29.45 17.11 22.48
N ALA A 139 28.64 16.70 21.49
CA ALA A 139 27.53 17.49 20.98
C ALA A 139 26.25 17.32 21.81
N GLU A 140 25.34 18.28 21.67
CA GLU A 140 23.95 18.11 22.06
C GLU A 140 23.17 17.48 20.90
N ILE A 141 22.64 16.29 21.11
CA ILE A 141 21.93 15.51 20.10
C ILE A 141 20.43 15.57 20.40
N LEU A 142 19.63 15.94 19.41
CA LEU A 142 18.17 15.95 19.50
C LEU A 142 17.59 15.04 18.43
N VAL A 143 16.93 13.96 18.84
CA VAL A 143 16.23 13.05 17.93
C VAL A 143 14.72 13.33 18.04
N PRO A 144 14.03 13.62 16.91
CA PRO A 144 12.63 13.98 16.94
C PRO A 144 11.82 12.78 17.43
N LEU A 145 10.94 13.01 18.38
CA LEU A 145 9.95 12.03 18.79
C LEU A 145 8.82 12.03 17.79
N ALA A 146 8.29 10.85 17.51
CA ALA A 146 6.94 10.76 16.99
C ALA A 146 5.98 11.35 18.04
N ASP A 147 4.99 12.12 17.62
CA ASP A 147 4.06 12.72 18.57
C ASP A 147 3.32 11.65 19.39
N LYS A 148 3.42 11.83 20.71
CA LYS A 148 3.14 10.93 21.85
C LYS A 148 3.75 9.51 21.80
N PRO A 149 4.15 8.96 22.98
CA PRO A 149 4.31 7.51 23.07
C PRO A 149 2.97 6.88 22.69
N ILE A 150 3.02 5.71 22.05
CA ILE A 150 1.89 4.79 22.11
C ILE A 150 1.84 4.32 23.57
N ARG A 151 1.32 5.18 24.47
CA ARG A 151 0.68 4.73 25.69
C ARG A 151 -0.68 4.21 25.26
N ASP A 152 -0.88 2.96 25.62
CA ASP A 152 -1.90 2.00 25.25
C ASP A 152 -3.34 2.39 25.68
N GLY A 153 -3.76 3.64 25.38
CA GLY A 153 -5.08 4.15 25.75
C GLY A 153 -5.71 5.14 24.76
N GLY A 154 -4.98 5.55 23.71
CA GLY A 154 -5.50 6.46 22.68
C GLY A 154 -5.43 5.94 21.25
N ARG A 155 -4.58 4.95 20.93
CA ARG A 155 -4.55 4.27 19.63
C ARG A 155 -5.26 2.90 19.63
N GLN A 156 -5.49 2.30 20.80
CA GLN A 156 -6.64 1.40 20.99
C GLN A 156 -7.99 2.10 20.71
N ALA A 157 -8.05 3.43 20.81
CA ALA A 157 -9.25 4.20 20.47
C ALA A 157 -9.33 4.59 18.97
N MET A 158 -8.24 4.42 18.21
CA MET A 158 -8.20 4.68 16.76
C MET A 158 -8.39 3.39 15.96
N LEU A 159 -7.79 2.28 16.42
CA LEU A 159 -8.09 0.95 15.92
C LEU A 159 -9.45 0.55 16.50
N GLY A 160 -10.51 0.83 15.76
CA GLY A 160 -11.85 0.44 16.16
C GLY A 160 -12.07 -1.05 15.90
N LYS A 161 -13.33 -1.43 15.73
CA LYS A 161 -13.69 -2.85 15.65
C LYS A 161 -13.01 -3.53 14.48
N TRP A 162 -12.70 -4.80 14.67
CA TRP A 162 -12.39 -5.71 13.56
C TRP A 162 -13.55 -5.66 12.56
N VAL A 163 -13.23 -5.45 11.29
CA VAL A 163 -14.21 -5.36 10.20
C VAL A 163 -14.17 -6.63 9.35
N ALA A 164 -12.97 -7.02 8.91
CA ALA A 164 -12.79 -8.15 8.01
C ALA A 164 -11.34 -8.65 8.03
N ALA A 165 -11.11 -9.83 7.47
CA ALA A 165 -9.80 -10.35 7.15
C ALA A 165 -9.76 -10.85 5.70
N GLY A 166 -8.60 -10.72 5.07
CA GLY A 166 -8.27 -11.29 3.78
C GLY A 166 -6.97 -12.09 3.87
N SER A 167 -6.56 -12.74 2.78
CA SER A 167 -5.38 -13.61 2.76
C SER A 167 -4.07 -12.89 3.10
N CYS A 168 -3.98 -11.59 2.80
CA CYS A 168 -2.76 -10.79 2.98
C CYS A 168 -2.90 -9.68 4.02
N CYS A 169 -4.08 -9.51 4.62
CA CYS A 169 -4.35 -8.36 5.47
C CYS A 169 -5.55 -8.56 6.40
N GLU A 170 -5.66 -7.70 7.39
CA GLU A 170 -6.89 -7.52 8.15
C GLU A 170 -7.34 -6.06 8.13
N VAL A 171 -8.63 -5.84 8.29
CA VAL A 171 -9.26 -4.53 8.17
C VAL A 171 -9.92 -4.17 9.50
N HIS A 172 -9.59 -3.00 10.01
CA HIS A 172 -10.12 -2.47 11.26
C HIS A 172 -10.70 -1.09 11.02
N GLU A 173 -11.70 -0.68 11.80
CA GLU A 173 -12.12 0.71 11.81
C GLU A 173 -10.94 1.62 12.21
N TRP A 174 -10.91 2.83 11.66
CA TRP A 174 -9.85 3.80 11.90
C TRP A 174 -10.41 5.17 12.29
N GLY A 175 -9.97 5.71 13.42
CA GLY A 175 -10.36 7.05 13.90
C GLY A 175 -11.84 7.16 14.28
N GLU A 176 -12.51 8.24 13.86
CA GLU A 176 -13.91 8.56 14.21
C GLU A 176 -14.97 7.66 13.53
N GLY A 177 -14.57 6.49 13.02
CA GLY A 177 -15.48 5.45 12.53
C GLY A 177 -15.91 5.57 11.06
N ASN A 178 -15.51 6.62 10.33
CA ASN A 178 -15.76 6.79 8.90
C ASN A 178 -14.60 6.33 8.00
N ARG A 179 -13.55 5.75 8.59
CA ARG A 179 -12.40 5.20 7.90
C ARG A 179 -12.14 3.77 8.36
N VAL A 180 -11.38 3.06 7.55
CA VAL A 180 -10.80 1.76 7.89
C VAL A 180 -9.32 1.78 7.60
N VAL A 181 -8.57 0.96 8.32
CA VAL A 181 -7.18 0.64 7.99
C VAL A 181 -7.08 -0.81 7.56
N LYS A 182 -6.42 -1.05 6.43
CA LYS A 182 -6.04 -2.37 5.94
C LYS A 182 -4.60 -2.64 6.36
N TRP A 183 -4.41 -3.49 7.36
CA TRP A 183 -3.11 -3.89 7.90
C TRP A 183 -2.58 -5.13 7.20
N PHE A 184 -1.43 -5.03 6.54
CA PHE A 184 -0.85 -6.14 5.79
C PHE A 184 -0.09 -7.10 6.70
N HIS A 185 -0.25 -8.41 6.49
CA HIS A 185 0.48 -9.42 7.25
C HIS A 185 2.00 -9.30 7.03
N PRO A 186 2.83 -9.79 7.98
CA PRO A 186 4.27 -9.88 7.78
C PRO A 186 4.62 -10.64 6.50
N GLY A 187 5.65 -10.18 5.78
CA GLY A 187 6.12 -10.81 4.53
C GLY A 187 5.45 -10.30 3.25
N ILE A 188 4.39 -9.51 3.34
CA ILE A 188 3.83 -8.85 2.16
C ILE A 188 4.80 -7.76 1.66
N SER A 189 5.07 -7.76 0.36
CA SER A 189 6.00 -6.81 -0.27
C SER A 189 5.53 -5.36 -0.09
N LEU A 190 6.39 -4.51 0.49
CA LEU A 190 6.15 -3.06 0.55
C LEU A 190 5.89 -2.44 -0.83
N LYS A 191 6.56 -2.94 -1.88
CA LYS A 191 6.30 -2.53 -3.27
C LYS A 191 4.87 -2.87 -3.71
N GLY A 192 4.37 -4.04 -3.34
CA GLY A 192 2.99 -4.45 -3.62
C GLY A 192 1.97 -3.60 -2.88
N ILE A 193 2.25 -3.26 -1.61
CA ILE A 193 1.42 -2.37 -0.80
C ILE A 193 1.38 -0.96 -1.40
N GLN A 194 2.54 -0.42 -1.77
CA GLN A 194 2.64 0.89 -2.42
C GLN A 194 1.91 0.91 -3.77
N ALA A 195 1.98 -0.18 -4.55
CA ALA A 195 1.25 -0.31 -5.80
C ALA A 195 -0.28 -0.28 -5.56
N GLU A 196 -0.78 -0.98 -4.54
CA GLU A 196 -2.19 -0.93 -4.17
C GLU A 196 -2.64 0.49 -3.77
N TYR A 197 -1.85 1.18 -2.96
CA TYR A 197 -2.16 2.55 -2.56
C TYR A 197 -2.20 3.50 -3.76
N ASN A 198 -1.18 3.46 -4.62
CA ASN A 198 -1.09 4.32 -5.81
C ASN A 198 -2.21 4.03 -6.81
N ASN A 199 -2.53 2.75 -7.04
CA ASN A 199 -3.63 2.35 -7.91
C ASN A 199 -4.98 2.83 -7.37
N SER A 200 -5.18 2.71 -6.05
CA SER A 200 -6.40 3.20 -5.40
C SER A 200 -6.55 4.71 -5.51
N ILE A 201 -5.45 5.48 -5.43
CA ILE A 201 -5.47 6.93 -5.64
C ILE A 201 -5.91 7.21 -7.07
N ALA A 202 -5.23 6.60 -8.05
CA ALA A 202 -5.50 6.82 -9.46
C ALA A 202 -6.98 6.54 -9.81
N VAL A 203 -7.52 5.41 -9.35
CA VAL A 203 -8.90 5.01 -9.60
C VAL A 203 -9.89 5.99 -8.96
N TRP A 204 -9.65 6.39 -7.70
CA TRP A 204 -10.52 7.33 -7.00
C TRP A 204 -10.51 8.72 -7.63
N GLU A 205 -9.32 9.26 -7.95
CA GLU A 205 -9.17 10.55 -8.65
C GLU A 205 -9.71 10.49 -10.08
N GLY A 206 -9.67 9.32 -10.71
CA GLY A 206 -10.29 9.03 -12.01
C GLY A 206 -11.82 8.99 -11.98
N GLY A 207 -12.44 9.14 -10.81
CA GLY A 207 -13.89 9.24 -10.64
C GLY A 207 -14.64 7.91 -10.66
N LEU A 208 -13.93 6.77 -10.61
CA LEU A 208 -14.58 5.47 -10.48
C LEU A 208 -15.17 5.29 -9.07
N PRO A 209 -16.26 4.51 -8.92
CA PRO A 209 -16.80 4.13 -7.61
C PRO A 209 -15.84 3.24 -6.81
N ALA A 210 -14.87 3.87 -6.14
CA ALA A 210 -13.88 3.26 -5.27
C ALA A 210 -13.80 4.01 -3.93
N PRO A 211 -13.39 3.35 -2.83
CA PRO A 211 -13.20 4.03 -1.56
C PRO A 211 -12.04 5.03 -1.67
N ARG A 212 -12.20 6.23 -1.10
CA ARG A 212 -11.09 7.19 -1.04
C ARG A 212 -9.91 6.61 -0.26
N PRO A 213 -8.70 6.48 -0.84
CA PRO A 213 -7.49 6.25 -0.06
C PRO A 213 -7.07 7.57 0.61
N TYR A 214 -6.64 7.50 1.87
CA TYR A 214 -6.18 8.66 2.62
C TYR A 214 -4.65 8.72 2.74
N GLU A 215 -4.06 7.66 3.29
CA GLU A 215 -2.63 7.63 3.61
C GLU A 215 -2.13 6.19 3.78
N MET A 216 -0.83 6.00 3.57
CA MET A 216 -0.12 4.83 4.05
C MET A 216 0.42 5.10 5.45
N ILE A 217 0.24 4.14 6.34
CA ILE A 217 0.70 4.22 7.73
C ILE A 217 1.48 2.97 8.11
N THR A 218 2.32 3.09 9.14
CA THR A 218 3.01 1.96 9.75
C THR A 218 2.73 1.97 11.24
N TRP A 219 2.28 0.84 11.78
CA TRP A 219 2.02 0.66 13.21
C TRP A 219 2.72 -0.60 13.70
N GLU A 220 3.58 -0.45 14.72
CA GLU A 220 4.40 -1.54 15.27
C GLU A 220 5.22 -2.29 14.20
N GLY A 221 5.76 -1.55 13.22
CA GLY A 221 6.53 -2.11 12.11
C GLY A 221 5.68 -2.79 11.03
N ARG A 222 4.35 -2.79 11.18
CA ARG A 222 3.41 -3.34 10.22
C ARG A 222 2.84 -2.25 9.30
N PRO A 223 2.99 -2.38 7.98
CA PRO A 223 2.43 -1.42 7.03
C PRO A 223 0.91 -1.57 6.90
N GLY A 224 0.24 -0.46 6.64
CA GLY A 224 -1.20 -0.41 6.37
C GLY A 224 -1.59 0.76 5.47
N ILE A 225 -2.80 0.70 4.93
CA ILE A 225 -3.41 1.78 4.14
C ILE A 225 -4.73 2.17 4.78
N VAL A 226 -4.93 3.47 4.98
CA VAL A 226 -6.18 4.05 5.47
C VAL A 226 -7.09 4.36 4.28
N TYR A 227 -8.32 3.85 4.31
CA TYR A 227 -9.36 4.06 3.31
C TYR A 227 -10.62 4.66 3.93
N GLU A 228 -11.47 5.26 3.09
CA GLU A 228 -12.88 5.50 3.39
C GLU A 228 -13.57 4.19 3.78
N LYS A 229 -14.35 4.23 4.86
CA LYS A 229 -15.18 3.10 5.25
C LYS A 229 -16.43 3.05 4.36
N VAL A 230 -16.52 2.02 3.54
CA VAL A 230 -17.75 1.70 2.80
C VAL A 230 -18.60 0.78 3.66
N THR A 231 -19.80 1.23 4.02
CA THR A 231 -20.76 0.41 4.78
C THR A 231 -21.76 -0.21 3.82
N GLY A 232 -21.83 -1.54 3.82
CA GLY A 232 -22.72 -2.30 2.94
C GLY A 232 -22.37 -3.78 2.90
N LYS A 233 -23.19 -4.56 2.20
CA LYS A 233 -22.92 -5.98 1.94
C LYS A 233 -22.11 -6.15 0.67
N THR A 234 -21.14 -7.06 0.70
CA THR A 234 -20.45 -7.53 -0.51
C THR A 234 -21.43 -8.23 -1.45
N LEU A 235 -21.09 -8.28 -2.74
CA LEU A 235 -21.89 -9.00 -3.72
C LEU A 235 -21.91 -10.49 -3.40
N VAL A 236 -20.78 -11.06 -2.94
CA VAL A 236 -20.72 -12.47 -2.55
C VAL A 236 -21.67 -12.79 -1.40
N GLU A 237 -21.80 -11.92 -0.38
CA GLU A 237 -22.78 -12.10 0.70
C GLU A 237 -24.22 -12.07 0.19
N GLN A 238 -24.54 -11.21 -0.79
CA GLN A 238 -25.87 -11.17 -1.40
C GLN A 238 -26.15 -12.44 -2.22
N LEU A 239 -25.16 -12.92 -2.98
CA LEU A 239 -25.26 -14.16 -3.75
C LEU A 239 -25.51 -15.36 -2.81
N PHE A 240 -24.74 -15.48 -1.72
CA PHE A 240 -24.98 -16.53 -0.73
C PHE A 240 -26.35 -16.39 -0.06
N ALA A 241 -26.77 -15.19 0.34
CA ALA A 241 -28.09 -14.99 0.93
C ALA A 241 -29.23 -15.43 -0.02
N ASN A 242 -29.13 -15.11 -1.31
CA ASN A 242 -30.09 -15.55 -2.32
C ASN A 242 -30.03 -17.07 -2.53
N LEU A 243 -28.82 -17.65 -2.53
CA LEU A 243 -28.63 -19.09 -2.67
C LEU A 243 -29.30 -19.87 -1.53
N TYR A 244 -29.08 -19.47 -0.27
CA TYR A 244 -29.72 -20.10 0.90
C TYR A 244 -31.22 -19.85 0.99
N ALA A 245 -31.72 -18.80 0.32
CA ALA A 245 -33.14 -18.50 0.20
C ALA A 245 -33.80 -19.12 -1.05
N PHE A 246 -33.06 -19.90 -1.85
CA PHE A 246 -33.52 -20.48 -3.11
C PHE A 246 -34.06 -19.44 -4.09
N ARG A 247 -33.38 -18.29 -4.19
CA ARG A 247 -33.74 -17.17 -5.06
C ARG A 247 -32.78 -17.06 -6.24
N GLU A 248 -33.31 -16.59 -7.36
CA GLU A 248 -32.52 -16.20 -8.53
C GLU A 248 -31.53 -15.08 -8.17
N MET A 249 -30.35 -15.11 -8.79
CA MET A 249 -29.23 -14.16 -8.53
C MET A 249 -28.99 -13.20 -9.71
N GLY A 250 -29.99 -13.08 -10.60
CA GLY A 250 -29.81 -12.42 -11.89
C GLY A 250 -29.46 -10.93 -11.77
N ASP A 251 -30.09 -10.22 -10.84
CA ASP A 251 -29.88 -8.77 -10.66
C ASP A 251 -28.48 -8.46 -10.11
N GLU A 252 -27.98 -9.26 -9.17
CA GLU A 252 -26.63 -9.19 -8.64
C GLU A 252 -25.58 -9.41 -9.73
N LEU A 253 -25.80 -10.42 -10.58
CA LEU A 253 -24.90 -10.77 -11.67
C LEU A 253 -24.89 -9.72 -12.78
N ARG A 254 -26.05 -9.16 -13.16
CA ARG A 254 -26.12 -8.03 -14.10
C ARG A 254 -25.42 -6.80 -13.53
N LYS A 255 -25.58 -6.53 -12.23
CA LYS A 255 -24.91 -5.42 -11.55
C LYS A 255 -23.38 -5.59 -11.60
N CYS A 256 -22.87 -6.79 -11.33
CA CYS A 256 -21.44 -7.10 -11.47
C CYS A 256 -20.94 -6.81 -12.90
N ALA A 257 -21.65 -7.32 -13.91
CA ALA A 257 -21.31 -7.08 -15.32
C ALA A 257 -21.28 -5.58 -15.68
N ARG A 258 -22.24 -4.80 -15.19
CA ARG A 258 -22.29 -3.34 -15.41
C ARG A 258 -21.12 -2.61 -14.75
N VAL A 259 -20.77 -2.97 -13.51
CA VAL A 259 -19.62 -2.38 -12.82
C VAL A 259 -18.33 -2.68 -13.57
N LEU A 260 -18.10 -3.93 -13.97
CA LEU A 260 -16.92 -4.29 -14.76
C LEU A 260 -16.90 -3.51 -16.08
N HIS A 261 -18.03 -3.42 -16.78
CA HIS A 261 -18.10 -2.64 -18.01
C HIS A 261 -17.78 -1.14 -17.79
N GLU A 262 -18.25 -0.56 -16.68
CA GLU A 262 -17.92 0.82 -16.29
C GLU A 262 -16.42 1.01 -16.02
N ILE A 263 -15.80 0.07 -15.30
CA ILE A 263 -14.35 0.07 -15.07
C ILE A 263 -13.61 0.02 -16.41
N HIS A 264 -13.97 -0.93 -17.28
CA HIS A 264 -13.27 -1.21 -18.53
C HIS A 264 -13.38 -0.08 -19.57
N ARG A 265 -14.43 0.74 -19.51
CA ARG A 265 -14.62 1.90 -20.41
C ARG A 265 -14.01 3.20 -19.85
N THR A 266 -13.55 3.21 -18.61
CA THR A 266 -13.03 4.40 -17.95
C THR A 266 -11.52 4.51 -18.15
N ALA A 267 -11.06 5.68 -18.57
CA ALA A 267 -9.64 5.99 -18.69
C ALA A 267 -9.14 6.57 -17.37
N VAL A 268 -8.22 5.86 -16.71
CA VAL A 268 -7.62 6.28 -15.44
C VAL A 268 -6.13 6.53 -15.64
N PRO A 269 -5.68 7.80 -15.67
CA PRO A 269 -4.26 8.12 -15.64
C PRO A 269 -3.61 7.60 -14.36
N GLY A 270 -2.39 7.07 -14.45
CA GLY A 270 -1.63 6.57 -13.28
C GLY A 270 -1.56 5.05 -13.15
N ILE A 271 -2.48 4.31 -13.79
CA ILE A 271 -2.33 2.85 -13.93
C ILE A 271 -1.38 2.55 -15.09
N VAL A 272 -0.26 1.91 -14.79
CA VAL A 272 0.83 1.66 -15.77
C VAL A 272 1.23 0.19 -15.89
N ALA A 273 0.72 -0.68 -15.02
CA ALA A 273 1.07 -2.09 -15.03
C ALA A 273 0.55 -2.78 -16.30
N ASP A 274 1.38 -3.60 -16.94
CA ASP A 274 0.98 -4.45 -18.05
C ASP A 274 0.29 -5.72 -17.53
N GLN A 275 -0.95 -5.97 -17.99
CA GLN A 275 -1.78 -7.07 -17.48
C GLN A 275 -1.13 -8.44 -17.65
N LYS A 276 -0.49 -8.71 -18.79
CA LYS A 276 0.09 -10.04 -19.06
C LYS A 276 1.31 -10.31 -18.19
N ASN A 277 2.20 -9.33 -18.08
CA ASN A 277 3.37 -9.42 -17.22
C ASN A 277 2.98 -9.56 -15.75
N GLN A 278 2.00 -8.78 -15.30
CA GLN A 278 1.49 -8.86 -13.94
C GLN A 278 0.84 -10.22 -13.67
N LEU A 279 0.06 -10.75 -14.61
CA LEU A 279 -0.59 -12.04 -14.47
C LEU A 279 0.41 -13.19 -14.34
N LYS A 280 1.48 -13.20 -15.16
CA LYS A 280 2.58 -14.17 -15.03
C LYS A 280 3.28 -14.06 -13.67
N ALA A 281 3.52 -12.83 -13.19
CA ALA A 281 4.14 -12.61 -11.89
C ALA A 281 3.26 -13.11 -10.73
N ILE A 282 1.94 -12.94 -10.83
CA ILE A 282 0.97 -13.40 -9.82
C ILE A 282 0.83 -14.92 -9.86
N ILE A 283 0.77 -15.52 -11.04
CA ILE A 283 0.75 -16.98 -11.18
C ILE A 283 1.99 -17.57 -10.52
N GLY A 284 3.18 -17.02 -10.78
CA GLY A 284 4.39 -17.46 -10.09
C GLY A 284 4.71 -18.94 -10.35
N ARG A 285 4.92 -19.72 -9.28
CA ARG A 285 5.24 -21.16 -9.34
C ARG A 285 4.46 -22.00 -8.31
N PRO A 286 3.12 -22.06 -8.42
CA PRO A 286 2.27 -22.97 -7.64
C PRO A 286 2.73 -24.42 -7.75
N ALA A 287 2.59 -25.17 -6.66
CA ALA A 287 3.02 -26.57 -6.59
C ALA A 287 2.20 -27.50 -7.50
N GLU A 288 1.01 -27.06 -7.92
CA GLU A 288 0.07 -27.84 -8.73
C GLU A 288 0.45 -27.95 -10.21
N PHE A 289 1.39 -27.11 -10.67
CA PHE A 289 1.86 -27.08 -12.04
C PHE A 289 3.36 -27.37 -12.12
N THR A 290 3.73 -28.22 -13.07
CA THR A 290 5.12 -28.47 -13.45
C THR A 290 5.73 -27.27 -14.18
N GLU A 291 7.06 -27.19 -14.26
CA GLU A 291 7.75 -26.13 -15.02
C GLU A 291 7.37 -26.14 -16.52
N GLU A 292 7.12 -27.32 -17.10
CA GLU A 292 6.64 -27.46 -18.49
C GLU A 292 5.23 -26.87 -18.65
N GLU A 293 4.32 -27.17 -17.72
CA GLU A 293 2.97 -26.61 -17.72
C GLU A 293 2.98 -25.09 -17.51
N LEU A 294 3.78 -24.58 -16.58
CA LEU A 294 3.95 -23.13 -16.37
C LEU A 294 4.51 -22.44 -17.61
N THR A 295 5.46 -23.07 -18.30
CA THR A 295 5.97 -22.59 -19.59
C THR A 295 4.86 -22.55 -20.64
N GLY A 296 4.03 -23.60 -20.71
CA GLY A 296 2.85 -23.66 -21.58
C GLY A 296 1.84 -22.55 -21.28
N ILE A 297 1.52 -22.33 -19.99
CA ILE A 297 0.61 -21.26 -19.53
C ILE A 297 1.17 -19.88 -19.91
N HIS A 298 2.46 -19.62 -19.66
CA HIS A 298 3.08 -18.36 -20.02
C HIS A 298 3.08 -18.11 -21.54
N ALA A 299 3.39 -19.14 -22.33
CA ALA A 299 3.33 -19.06 -23.78
C ALA A 299 1.90 -18.85 -24.29
N TYR A 300 0.90 -19.42 -23.62
CA TYR A 300 -0.51 -19.19 -23.91
C TYR A 300 -0.90 -17.72 -23.64
N ILE A 301 -0.53 -17.17 -22.47
CA ILE A 301 -0.74 -15.75 -22.12
C ILE A 301 -0.15 -14.82 -23.19
N ASP A 302 1.05 -15.12 -23.69
CA ASP A 302 1.71 -14.29 -24.70
C ASP A 302 0.94 -14.21 -26.02
N ARG A 303 0.24 -15.28 -26.41
CA ARG A 303 -0.53 -15.35 -27.67
C ARG A 303 -1.87 -14.63 -27.61
N LEU A 304 -2.41 -14.38 -26.42
CA LEU A 304 -3.73 -13.76 -26.27
C LEU A 304 -3.77 -12.32 -26.84
N PRO A 305 -4.90 -11.81 -27.35
CA PRO A 305 -4.97 -10.44 -27.86
C PRO A 305 -4.69 -9.41 -26.75
N ALA A 306 -3.71 -8.53 -26.98
CA ALA A 306 -3.44 -7.41 -26.09
C ALA A 306 -4.41 -6.26 -26.36
N LYS A 307 -4.89 -5.62 -25.29
CA LYS A 307 -5.60 -4.33 -25.35
C LYS A 307 -5.06 -3.41 -24.24
N ARG A 308 -5.61 -2.20 -24.11
CA ARG A 308 -5.12 -1.17 -23.17
C ARG A 308 -6.26 -0.51 -22.39
N GLN A 309 -7.29 -1.29 -22.05
CA GLN A 309 -8.33 -0.84 -21.13
C GLN A 309 -7.87 -1.02 -19.68
N LEU A 310 -8.42 -0.22 -18.77
CA LEU A 310 -8.29 -0.48 -17.35
C LEU A 310 -8.93 -1.84 -17.03
N CYS A 311 -8.22 -2.68 -16.31
CA CYS A 311 -8.70 -3.92 -15.72
C CYS A 311 -8.45 -3.86 -14.21
N HIS A 312 -9.39 -4.40 -13.43
CA HIS A 312 -9.25 -4.56 -11.99
C HIS A 312 -8.21 -5.62 -11.64
N GLY A 313 -8.22 -6.75 -12.36
CA GLY A 313 -7.28 -7.86 -12.17
C GLY A 313 -7.50 -8.68 -10.90
N ASP A 314 -8.63 -8.51 -10.21
CA ASP A 314 -9.06 -9.33 -9.05
C ASP A 314 -10.57 -9.20 -8.82
N THR A 315 -11.35 -9.72 -9.74
CA THR A 315 -12.80 -9.49 -9.85
C THR A 315 -13.65 -10.37 -8.94
N ASN A 316 -13.08 -10.84 -7.83
CA ASN A 316 -13.81 -11.58 -6.82
C ASN A 316 -15.05 -10.77 -6.36
N PRO A 317 -16.28 -11.33 -6.37
CA PRO A 317 -17.48 -10.62 -5.88
C PRO A 317 -17.40 -10.17 -4.42
N GLY A 318 -16.48 -10.71 -3.62
CA GLY A 318 -16.14 -10.20 -2.29
C GLY A 318 -15.52 -8.79 -2.31
N ASN A 319 -14.93 -8.38 -3.43
CA ASN A 319 -14.37 -7.04 -3.63
C ASN A 319 -15.41 -6.01 -4.11
N LEU A 320 -16.67 -6.39 -4.31
CA LEU A 320 -17.72 -5.47 -4.72
C LEU A 320 -18.72 -5.23 -3.59
N ILE A 321 -18.68 -4.04 -2.97
CA ILE A 321 -19.57 -3.69 -1.85
C ILE A 321 -20.76 -2.88 -2.37
N ILE A 322 -21.99 -3.30 -2.04
CA ILE A 322 -23.20 -2.53 -2.30
C ILE A 322 -23.46 -1.62 -1.11
N ARG A 323 -23.18 -0.32 -1.28
CA ARG A 323 -23.25 0.68 -0.21
C ARG A 323 -24.69 0.91 0.25
N ASP A 324 -24.91 0.86 1.56
CA ASP A 324 -26.26 0.94 2.14
C ASP A 324 -26.93 2.31 1.92
N THR A 325 -26.15 3.38 1.89
CA THR A 325 -26.70 4.76 1.84
C THR A 325 -27.36 5.11 0.52
N ASP A 326 -26.92 4.53 -0.60
CA ASP A 326 -27.38 4.88 -1.94
C ASP A 326 -27.45 3.70 -2.94
N GLY A 327 -27.15 2.48 -2.50
CA GLY A 327 -27.18 1.27 -3.33
C GLY A 327 -26.07 1.20 -4.39
N LYS A 328 -25.11 2.13 -4.38
CA LYS A 328 -23.99 2.12 -5.34
C LYS A 328 -23.07 0.94 -5.07
N ALA A 329 -22.61 0.31 -6.14
CA ALA A 329 -21.62 -0.75 -6.08
C ALA A 329 -20.22 -0.12 -6.09
N ILE A 330 -19.44 -0.40 -5.06
CA ILE A 330 -18.11 0.15 -4.82
C ILE A 330 -17.09 -0.98 -4.92
N MET A 331 -16.18 -0.89 -5.88
CA MET A 331 -15.13 -1.89 -6.08
C MET A 331 -13.91 -1.55 -5.22
N ILE A 332 -13.40 -2.53 -4.48
CA ILE A 332 -12.24 -2.42 -3.58
C ILE A 332 -11.09 -3.34 -4.01
N ASP A 333 -9.93 -3.20 -3.37
CA ASP A 333 -8.73 -4.02 -3.62
C ASP A 333 -8.13 -3.90 -5.03
N TRP A 334 -7.70 -2.68 -5.37
CA TRP A 334 -7.09 -2.33 -6.66
C TRP A 334 -5.61 -2.71 -6.78
N ARG A 335 -5.12 -3.67 -5.98
CA ARG A 335 -3.71 -4.10 -5.97
C ARG A 335 -3.24 -4.58 -7.35
N HIS A 336 -4.11 -5.29 -8.06
CA HIS A 336 -3.81 -5.92 -9.34
C HIS A 336 -4.34 -5.11 -10.53
N ALA A 337 -4.64 -3.82 -10.33
CA ALA A 337 -5.07 -2.96 -11.41
C ALA A 337 -3.99 -2.88 -12.50
N SER A 338 -4.40 -3.00 -13.76
CA SER A 338 -3.51 -3.03 -14.92
C SER A 338 -4.18 -2.49 -16.17
N LEU A 339 -3.37 -2.25 -17.20
CA LEU A 339 -3.86 -1.97 -18.55
C LEU A 339 -3.77 -3.26 -19.37
N GLY A 340 -4.90 -3.68 -19.93
CA GLY A 340 -4.99 -4.96 -20.62
C GLY A 340 -6.30 -5.18 -21.37
N ASN A 341 -6.64 -6.46 -21.53
CA ASN A 341 -7.86 -6.91 -22.16
C ASN A 341 -8.94 -7.15 -21.09
N PRO A 342 -10.11 -6.48 -21.17
CA PRO A 342 -11.24 -6.67 -20.27
C PRO A 342 -11.75 -8.12 -20.18
N ALA A 343 -11.50 -8.92 -21.21
CA ALA A 343 -11.88 -10.33 -21.25
C ALA A 343 -11.27 -11.14 -20.08
N ALA A 344 -10.13 -10.73 -19.52
CA ALA A 344 -9.52 -11.38 -18.36
C ALA A 344 -10.40 -11.27 -17.11
N ASP A 345 -10.81 -10.05 -16.77
CA ASP A 345 -11.66 -9.76 -15.61
C ASP A 345 -13.01 -10.49 -15.71
N VAL A 346 -13.59 -10.52 -16.91
CA VAL A 346 -14.87 -11.24 -17.14
C VAL A 346 -14.67 -12.75 -17.07
N ALA A 347 -13.55 -13.26 -17.59
CA ALA A 347 -13.22 -14.67 -17.52
C ALA A 347 -12.98 -15.15 -16.09
N GLU A 348 -12.42 -14.33 -15.21
CA GLU A 348 -12.22 -14.67 -13.79
C GLU A 348 -13.55 -14.91 -13.07
N VAL A 349 -14.54 -14.02 -13.26
CA VAL A 349 -15.90 -14.24 -12.74
C VAL A 349 -16.55 -15.49 -13.34
N CYS A 350 -16.39 -15.70 -14.66
CA CYS A 350 -16.92 -16.87 -15.35
C CYS A 350 -16.35 -18.19 -14.82
N VAL A 351 -15.02 -18.28 -14.69
CA VAL A 351 -14.31 -19.43 -14.13
C VAL A 351 -14.77 -19.67 -12.69
N MET A 352 -14.92 -18.62 -11.89
CA MET A 352 -15.44 -18.75 -10.53
C MET A 352 -16.87 -19.35 -10.53
N ILE A 353 -17.80 -18.86 -11.36
CA ILE A 353 -19.17 -19.41 -11.42
C ILE A 353 -19.16 -20.88 -11.86
N GLU A 354 -18.41 -21.21 -12.93
CA GLU A 354 -18.41 -22.55 -13.52
C GLU A 354 -17.71 -23.59 -12.64
N TYR A 355 -16.68 -23.20 -11.87
CA TYR A 355 -15.83 -24.11 -11.08
C TYR A 355 -15.98 -23.97 -9.57
N ALA A 356 -16.84 -23.08 -9.06
CA ALA A 356 -17.04 -22.92 -7.62
C ALA A 356 -17.49 -24.22 -6.95
N ILE A 357 -16.85 -24.52 -5.81
CA ILE A 357 -17.25 -25.55 -4.87
C ILE A 357 -17.75 -24.83 -3.61
N LEU A 358 -18.98 -25.16 -3.19
CA LEU A 358 -19.57 -24.58 -1.98
C LEU A 358 -18.91 -25.19 -0.72
N PRO A 359 -18.94 -24.49 0.43
CA PRO A 359 -18.40 -25.02 1.68
C PRO A 359 -18.94 -26.43 1.99
N PRO A 360 -18.12 -27.34 2.55
CA PRO A 360 -18.53 -28.72 2.84
C PRO A 360 -19.80 -28.84 3.71
N ASP A 361 -20.02 -27.89 4.61
CA ASP A 361 -21.16 -27.86 5.53
C ASP A 361 -22.43 -27.23 4.90
N THR A 362 -22.40 -26.95 3.59
CA THR A 362 -23.57 -26.40 2.89
C THR A 362 -24.67 -27.47 2.79
N PRO A 363 -25.93 -27.17 3.15
CA PRO A 363 -27.04 -28.12 3.05
C PRO A 363 -27.19 -28.70 1.64
N ALA A 364 -27.52 -30.00 1.55
CA ALA A 364 -27.58 -30.71 0.28
C ALA A 364 -28.57 -30.08 -0.72
N GLU A 365 -29.69 -29.56 -0.23
CA GLU A 365 -30.71 -28.88 -1.04
C GLU A 365 -30.16 -27.57 -1.64
N VAL A 366 -29.37 -26.83 -0.86
CA VAL A 366 -28.70 -25.60 -1.31
C VAL A 366 -27.65 -25.92 -2.37
N VAL A 367 -26.89 -27.00 -2.18
CA VAL A 367 -25.94 -27.50 -3.20
C VAL A 367 -26.68 -27.90 -4.48
N GLN A 368 -27.78 -28.63 -4.39
CA GLN A 368 -28.58 -29.03 -5.56
C GLN A 368 -29.13 -27.82 -6.31
N PHE A 369 -29.68 -26.84 -5.59
CA PHE A 369 -30.15 -25.59 -6.18
C PHE A 369 -29.03 -24.80 -6.87
N PHE A 370 -27.86 -24.71 -6.23
CA PHE A 370 -26.69 -24.09 -6.85
C PHE A 370 -26.29 -24.77 -8.15
N GLN A 371 -26.20 -26.11 -8.17
CA GLN A 371 -25.85 -26.85 -9.37
C GLN A 371 -26.89 -26.66 -10.48
N ALA A 372 -28.18 -26.67 -10.14
CA ALA A 372 -29.26 -26.45 -11.10
C ALA A 372 -29.29 -25.03 -11.68
N SER A 373 -28.94 -24.01 -10.87
CA SER A 373 -28.98 -22.60 -11.27
C SER A 373 -27.67 -22.08 -11.87
N ARG A 374 -26.53 -22.79 -11.69
CA ARG A 374 -25.19 -22.37 -12.12
C ARG A 374 -25.14 -21.92 -13.59
N GLN A 375 -25.70 -22.71 -14.50
CA GLN A 375 -25.68 -22.40 -15.93
C GLN A 375 -26.51 -21.15 -16.27
N ALA A 376 -27.63 -20.93 -15.56
CA ALA A 376 -28.44 -19.73 -15.73
C ALA A 376 -27.69 -18.49 -15.21
N ALA A 377 -27.08 -18.59 -14.02
CA ALA A 377 -26.24 -17.54 -13.45
C ALA A 377 -25.09 -17.14 -14.41
N TYR A 378 -24.36 -18.13 -14.93
CA TYR A 378 -23.32 -17.92 -15.94
C TYR A 378 -23.84 -17.10 -17.14
N ARG A 379 -24.95 -17.54 -17.74
CA ARG A 379 -25.53 -16.89 -18.92
C ARG A 379 -26.02 -15.47 -18.64
N VAL A 380 -26.54 -15.21 -17.45
CA VAL A 380 -26.99 -13.86 -17.07
C VAL A 380 -25.81 -12.91 -16.98
N PHE A 381 -24.76 -13.27 -16.24
CA PHE A 381 -23.56 -12.44 -16.10
C PHE A 381 -22.90 -12.19 -17.46
N LEU A 382 -22.57 -13.28 -18.17
CA LEU A 382 -21.86 -13.20 -19.43
C LEU A 382 -22.69 -12.47 -20.50
N GLY A 383 -23.97 -12.80 -20.60
CA GLY A 383 -24.87 -12.19 -21.58
C GLY A 383 -25.01 -10.69 -21.39
N GLU A 384 -25.16 -10.21 -20.16
CA GLU A 384 -25.20 -8.76 -19.86
C GLU A 384 -23.89 -8.09 -20.27
N TYR A 385 -22.74 -8.68 -19.90
CA TYR A 385 -21.45 -8.08 -20.22
C TYR A 385 -21.20 -8.05 -21.74
N CYS A 386 -21.47 -9.14 -22.46
CA CYS A 386 -21.36 -9.22 -23.92
C CYS A 386 -22.27 -8.20 -24.60
N GLN A 387 -23.50 -8.03 -24.12
CA GLN A 387 -24.44 -7.03 -24.65
C GLN A 387 -23.91 -5.59 -24.48
N LEU A 388 -23.30 -5.27 -23.34
CA LEU A 388 -22.77 -3.93 -23.06
C LEU A 388 -21.47 -3.64 -23.83
N SER A 389 -20.59 -4.64 -23.94
CA SER A 389 -19.23 -4.45 -24.46
C SER A 389 -19.08 -4.78 -25.95
N GLY A 390 -19.99 -5.55 -26.53
CA GLY A 390 -19.86 -6.14 -27.86
C GLY A 390 -18.84 -7.28 -27.96
N MET A 391 -18.23 -7.71 -26.84
CA MET A 391 -17.34 -8.87 -26.81
C MET A 391 -18.12 -10.16 -27.03
N THR A 392 -17.47 -11.13 -27.65
CA THR A 392 -18.00 -12.49 -27.83
C THR A 392 -17.66 -13.40 -26.66
N GLU A 393 -18.46 -14.46 -26.48
CA GLU A 393 -18.16 -15.51 -25.50
C GLU A 393 -16.82 -16.19 -25.80
N GLU A 394 -16.51 -16.48 -27.07
CA GLU A 394 -15.20 -17.00 -27.48
C GLU A 394 -14.02 -16.12 -27.04
N GLU A 395 -14.11 -14.79 -27.23
CA GLU A 395 -13.05 -13.87 -26.80
C GLU A 395 -12.81 -13.93 -25.29
N ILE A 396 -13.87 -14.07 -24.50
CA ILE A 396 -13.80 -14.17 -23.03
C ILE A 396 -13.28 -15.56 -22.62
N ARG A 397 -13.79 -16.62 -23.24
CA ARG A 397 -13.36 -18.00 -22.98
C ARG A 397 -11.90 -18.24 -23.32
N ALA A 398 -11.30 -17.48 -24.23
CA ALA A 398 -9.86 -17.52 -24.48
C ALA A 398 -9.02 -17.14 -23.24
N TRP A 399 -9.57 -16.39 -22.29
CA TRP A 399 -8.86 -15.98 -21.06
C TRP A 399 -9.03 -16.95 -19.88
N TYR A 400 -9.71 -18.08 -20.06
CA TYR A 400 -9.95 -19.04 -18.98
C TYR A 400 -8.67 -19.68 -18.44
N VAL A 401 -7.76 -20.09 -19.33
CA VAL A 401 -6.50 -20.73 -18.92
C VAL A 401 -5.73 -19.87 -17.92
N PRO A 402 -5.43 -18.60 -18.23
CA PRO A 402 -4.63 -17.81 -17.31
C PRO A 402 -5.41 -17.33 -16.08
N MET A 403 -6.73 -17.15 -16.16
CA MET A 403 -7.55 -16.82 -14.98
C MET A 403 -7.65 -18.01 -14.03
N ALA A 404 -7.86 -19.23 -14.54
CA ALA A 404 -7.83 -20.43 -13.74
C ALA A 404 -6.46 -20.67 -13.08
N ALA A 405 -5.36 -20.44 -13.82
CA ALA A 405 -4.01 -20.58 -13.26
C ALA A 405 -3.76 -19.58 -12.12
N ARG A 406 -4.20 -18.33 -12.30
CA ARG A 406 -4.17 -17.30 -11.25
C ARG A 406 -4.99 -17.72 -10.03
N SER A 407 -6.23 -18.18 -10.23
CA SER A 407 -7.09 -18.61 -9.12
C SER A 407 -6.48 -19.79 -8.35
N SER A 408 -5.88 -20.76 -9.05
CA SER A 408 -5.15 -21.87 -8.43
C SER A 408 -3.96 -21.40 -7.59
N ALA A 409 -3.22 -20.38 -8.06
CA ALA A 409 -2.06 -19.83 -7.34
C ALA A 409 -2.43 -18.98 -6.10
N SER A 410 -3.71 -18.65 -5.89
CA SER A 410 -4.14 -17.78 -4.79
C SER A 410 -3.98 -18.40 -3.40
N GLY A 411 -3.92 -19.73 -3.29
CA GLY A 411 -3.92 -20.46 -2.03
C GLY A 411 -5.25 -20.42 -1.26
N ALA A 412 -6.30 -19.81 -1.81
CA ALA A 412 -7.58 -19.64 -1.13
C ALA A 412 -8.64 -20.69 -1.51
N LEU A 413 -8.41 -21.47 -2.57
CA LEU A 413 -9.37 -22.43 -3.09
C LEU A 413 -9.21 -23.84 -2.46
N PRO A 414 -10.30 -24.60 -2.28
CA PRO A 414 -10.21 -26.00 -1.89
C PRO A 414 -9.38 -26.83 -2.88
N GLN A 415 -8.61 -27.80 -2.38
CA GLN A 415 -7.73 -28.64 -3.20
C GLN A 415 -8.46 -29.31 -4.37
N GLU A 416 -9.70 -29.76 -4.16
CA GLU A 416 -10.55 -30.33 -5.21
C GLU A 416 -10.84 -29.31 -6.33
N GLN A 417 -11.15 -28.06 -5.97
CA GLN A 417 -11.39 -27.00 -6.94
C GLN A 417 -10.12 -26.68 -7.73
N VAL A 418 -8.97 -26.62 -7.06
CA VAL A 418 -7.66 -26.40 -7.72
C VAL A 418 -7.35 -27.54 -8.70
N ALA A 419 -7.63 -28.80 -8.32
CA ALA A 419 -7.45 -29.95 -9.20
C ALA A 419 -8.35 -29.87 -10.46
N ASN A 420 -9.62 -29.46 -10.29
CA ASN A 420 -10.54 -29.27 -11.41
C ASN A 420 -10.08 -28.16 -12.38
N LEU A 421 -9.57 -27.05 -11.85
CA LEU A 421 -8.98 -25.97 -12.65
C LEU A 421 -7.73 -26.43 -13.40
N ALA A 422 -6.83 -27.16 -12.72
CA ALA A 422 -5.62 -27.70 -13.34
C ALA A 422 -5.95 -28.69 -14.47
N ALA A 423 -6.95 -29.55 -14.29
CA ALA A 423 -7.43 -30.46 -15.34
C ALA A 423 -7.98 -29.70 -16.56
N MET A 424 -8.76 -28.63 -16.33
CA MET A 424 -9.24 -27.76 -17.41
C MET A 424 -8.08 -27.12 -18.20
N ILE A 425 -7.08 -26.58 -17.49
CA ILE A 425 -5.90 -25.97 -18.11
C ILE A 425 -5.16 -26.99 -18.97
N ARG A 426 -4.86 -28.18 -18.43
CA ARG A 426 -4.18 -29.26 -19.16
C ARG A 426 -4.93 -29.63 -20.44
N SER A 427 -6.25 -29.78 -20.36
CA SER A 427 -7.08 -30.09 -21.52
C SER A 427 -7.02 -29.01 -22.60
N ARG A 428 -6.91 -27.74 -22.22
CA ARG A 428 -6.87 -26.61 -23.16
C ARG A 428 -5.48 -26.31 -23.72
N LEU A 429 -4.42 -26.75 -23.05
CA LEU A 429 -3.06 -26.64 -23.58
C LEU A 429 -2.71 -27.78 -24.54
N ALA A 430 -3.41 -28.93 -24.42
CA ALA A 430 -3.20 -30.11 -25.26
C ALA A 430 -3.98 -30.08 -26.59
N GLY A 431 -5.07 -29.31 -26.66
CA GLY A 431 -5.83 -29.06 -27.89
C GLY A 431 -5.39 -27.75 -28.54
#